data_AF-A0AA95SAA2-F1
#
_entry.id   AF-A0AA95SAA2-F1
#
_cell.length_a   1.000
_cell.length_b   1.000
_cell.length_c   1.000
_cell.angle_alpha   90.00
_cell.angle_beta   90.00
_cell.angle_gamma   90.00
#
_symmetry.space_group_name_H-M   'P 1'
#
loop_
_entity.id
_entity.type
_entity.pdbx_description
1 polymer ?
#
loop_
_entity_poly.entity_id
_entity_poly.type
_entity_poly.pdbx_seq_one_letter_code
_entity_poly.pdbx_strand_id
1 'polypeptide(L)'
;MNRVAAVTYQFILELILGMLFLFLIYINKNEFPPILLLTVLCISSIILFSFLLAKFRNNGKWLYFVTILPLILLIGFQTGLPLYGGLGLGFLIYWRGISLFDDVSERSEAILLLLSFIIGLVAIIYSAMSKYPFQSEMILLLITQLVIVLLGGFLRKWNSIQTDKAKFAVYFLKVIAAVLAIGVIPAFLLKYIQMILFAILHFFVILLSTVSAPLFGFLEYLLRLNGNEGRKTTINADTGLPDEYQPPAYEKTETTLYILLIVAAVAFIIFLYKKKFTKQDFSVVNSAVVSVSEGAYGSTQSNLFRRRMKPPEDIIRREIFELEKYASKLKLGRLPFETLEEWWQRIGLSGSSESIAIYEKVRYGEGRSSIEEQTIMKTEIHQFKQQLKEIYKSLKDKKKKSKPN
;
A
#
# COMPACT_ATOMS: atom_id res chain seq x y z
N MET A 1 24.57 0.38 -2.82
CA MET A 1 23.87 0.95 -3.99
C MET A 1 24.11 2.45 -3.97
N ASN A 2 24.59 3.06 -5.06
CA ASN A 2 24.86 4.51 -5.09
C ASN A 2 23.57 5.29 -4.79
N ARG A 3 23.62 6.31 -3.93
CA ARG A 3 22.44 7.12 -3.50
C ARG A 3 21.65 7.63 -4.71
N VAL A 4 22.34 8.03 -5.77
CA VAL A 4 21.77 8.44 -7.07
C VAL A 4 20.89 7.34 -7.70
N ALA A 5 21.32 6.08 -7.66
CA ALA A 5 20.55 4.97 -8.23
C ALA A 5 19.27 4.68 -7.43
N ALA A 6 19.31 4.83 -6.10
CA ALA A 6 18.13 4.67 -5.24
C ALA A 6 17.08 5.76 -5.50
N VAL A 7 17.53 7.02 -5.60
CA VAL A 7 16.67 8.16 -5.96
C VAL A 7 16.05 7.97 -7.33
N THR A 8 16.86 7.62 -8.32
CA THR A 8 16.40 7.42 -9.71
C THR A 8 15.39 6.28 -9.79
N TYR A 9 15.64 5.15 -9.12
CA TYR A 9 14.72 4.02 -9.05
C TYR A 9 13.34 4.42 -8.50
N GLN A 10 13.33 5.09 -7.34
CA GLN A 10 12.08 5.50 -6.70
C GLN A 10 11.34 6.53 -7.56
N PHE A 11 12.07 7.47 -8.16
CA PHE A 11 11.49 8.47 -9.04
C PHE A 11 10.87 7.85 -10.30
N ILE A 12 11.49 6.83 -10.90
CA ILE A 12 10.92 6.12 -12.05
C ILE A 12 9.57 5.48 -11.71
N LEU A 13 9.44 4.86 -10.52
CA LEU A 13 8.16 4.27 -10.08
C LEU A 13 7.07 5.33 -9.93
N GLU A 14 7.40 6.49 -9.38
CA GLU A 14 6.47 7.61 -9.23
C GLU A 14 6.15 8.29 -10.55
N LEU A 15 7.11 8.33 -11.48
CA LEU A 15 6.93 8.85 -12.82
C LEU A 15 5.92 8.01 -13.58
N ILE A 16 6.04 6.67 -13.56
CA ILE A 16 5.08 5.79 -14.24
C ILE A 16 3.66 5.98 -13.67
N LEU A 17 3.53 6.10 -12.34
CA LEU A 17 2.27 6.44 -11.69
C LEU A 17 1.71 7.79 -12.22
N GLY A 18 2.56 8.82 -12.33
CA GLY A 18 2.19 10.10 -12.92
C GLY A 18 1.77 10.01 -14.39
N MET A 19 2.43 9.16 -15.18
CA MET A 19 2.07 8.90 -16.58
C MET A 19 0.70 8.25 -16.71
N LEU A 20 0.36 7.29 -15.85
CA LEU A 20 -0.97 6.68 -15.80
C LEU A 20 -2.06 7.70 -15.47
N PHE A 21 -1.77 8.64 -14.57
CA PHE A 21 -2.68 9.74 -14.29
C PHE A 21 -2.82 10.69 -15.49
N LEU A 22 -1.73 10.95 -16.20
CA LEU A 22 -1.74 11.80 -17.39
C LEU A 22 -2.59 11.19 -18.51
N PHE A 23 -2.59 9.86 -18.68
CA PHE A 23 -3.51 9.17 -19.59
C PHE A 23 -4.99 9.49 -19.33
N LEU A 24 -5.41 9.61 -18.06
CA LEU A 24 -6.80 9.97 -17.73
C LEU A 24 -7.22 11.32 -18.32
N ILE A 25 -6.29 12.27 -18.42
CA ILE A 25 -6.53 13.59 -19.01
C ILE A 25 -6.61 13.49 -20.53
N TYR A 26 -5.75 12.67 -21.14
CA TYR A 26 -5.63 12.54 -22.59
C TYR A 26 -6.70 11.65 -23.22
N ILE A 27 -7.35 10.77 -22.45
CA ILE A 27 -8.52 10.01 -22.93
C ILE A 27 -9.61 10.96 -23.45
N ASN A 28 -9.88 12.07 -22.75
CA ASN A 28 -10.87 13.06 -23.20
C ASN A 28 -10.49 13.78 -24.50
N LYS A 29 -9.19 13.83 -24.82
CA LYS A 29 -8.68 14.49 -26.02
C LYS A 29 -8.51 13.53 -27.20
N ASN A 30 -8.64 12.21 -26.97
CA ASN A 30 -8.32 11.17 -27.95
C ASN A 30 -6.90 11.28 -28.56
N GLU A 31 -5.99 11.92 -27.86
CA GLU A 31 -4.60 12.12 -28.30
C GLU A 31 -3.65 11.21 -27.52
N PHE A 32 -2.55 10.81 -28.15
CA PHE A 32 -1.50 10.08 -27.46
C PHE A 32 -0.66 11.04 -26.60
N PRO A 33 -0.52 10.79 -25.30
CA PRO A 33 0.34 11.63 -24.47
C PRO A 33 1.81 11.49 -24.88
N PRO A 34 2.64 12.55 -24.78
CA PRO A 34 4.05 12.52 -25.18
C PRO A 34 4.92 11.76 -24.16
N ILE A 35 4.66 10.47 -23.97
CA ILE A 35 5.21 9.64 -22.87
C ILE A 35 6.71 9.51 -22.98
N LEU A 36 7.21 9.16 -24.17
CA LEU A 36 8.62 8.87 -24.39
C LEU A 36 9.46 10.11 -24.07
N LEU A 37 9.08 11.24 -24.66
CA LEU A 37 9.74 12.52 -24.44
C LEU A 37 9.72 12.90 -22.95
N LEU A 38 8.56 12.84 -22.31
CA LEU A 38 8.42 13.20 -20.90
C LEU A 38 9.26 12.28 -20.01
N THR A 39 9.31 10.99 -20.35
CA THR A 39 10.08 9.99 -19.58
C THR A 39 11.57 10.26 -19.69
N VAL A 40 12.09 10.45 -20.91
CA VAL A 40 13.52 10.75 -21.14
C VAL A 40 13.93 12.07 -20.48
N LEU A 41 13.09 13.10 -20.58
CA LEU A 41 13.34 14.40 -20.00
C LEU A 41 13.35 14.34 -18.46
N CYS A 42 12.37 13.69 -17.85
CA CYS A 42 12.28 13.56 -16.39
C CYS A 42 13.42 12.69 -15.82
N ILE A 43 13.73 11.55 -16.46
CA ILE A 43 14.81 10.65 -16.01
C ILE A 43 16.19 11.30 -16.17
N SER A 44 16.46 11.94 -17.31
CA SER A 44 17.75 12.62 -17.51
C SER A 44 17.92 13.77 -16.51
N SER A 45 16.87 14.54 -16.27
CA SER A 45 16.87 15.65 -15.31
C SER A 45 17.08 15.19 -13.87
N ILE A 46 16.41 14.11 -13.42
CA ILE A 46 16.59 13.62 -12.04
C ILE A 46 17.97 13.01 -11.83
N ILE A 47 18.55 12.34 -12.83
CA ILE A 47 19.90 11.77 -12.75
C ILE A 47 20.92 12.90 -12.64
N LEU A 48 20.84 13.90 -13.53
CA LEU A 48 21.71 15.07 -13.49
C LEU A 48 21.56 15.82 -12.17
N PHE A 49 20.34 16.03 -11.70
CA PHE A 49 20.09 16.73 -10.44
C PHE A 49 20.64 15.95 -9.24
N SER A 50 20.41 14.64 -9.19
CA SER A 50 20.96 13.77 -8.15
C SER A 50 22.49 13.76 -8.14
N PHE A 51 23.11 13.83 -9.32
CA PHE A 51 24.56 13.97 -9.45
C PHE A 51 25.06 15.32 -8.94
N LEU A 52 24.37 16.42 -9.27
CA LEU A 52 24.68 17.76 -8.76
C LEU A 52 24.56 17.83 -7.23
N LEU A 53 23.49 17.25 -6.65
CA LEU A 53 23.31 17.16 -5.20
C LEU A 53 24.42 16.32 -4.55
N ALA A 54 24.81 15.20 -5.17
CA ALA A 54 25.89 14.36 -4.66
C ALA A 54 27.26 15.06 -4.68
N LYS A 55 27.56 15.83 -5.74
CA LYS A 55 28.87 16.48 -5.91
C LYS A 55 28.99 17.82 -5.20
N PHE A 56 27.94 18.65 -5.22
CA PHE A 56 27.98 20.04 -4.75
C PHE A 56 27.11 20.31 -3.51
N ARG A 57 26.46 19.29 -2.96
CA ARG A 57 25.68 19.32 -1.71
C ARG A 57 24.70 20.51 -1.68
N ASN A 58 24.96 21.54 -0.88
CA ASN A 58 24.06 22.68 -0.71
C ASN A 58 23.97 23.55 -1.97
N ASN A 59 25.07 23.68 -2.73
CA ASN A 59 25.09 24.46 -3.97
C ASN A 59 24.36 23.72 -5.12
N GLY A 60 24.14 22.40 -4.99
CA GLY A 60 23.40 21.60 -5.98
C GLY A 60 21.96 22.09 -6.19
N LYS A 61 21.32 22.63 -5.13
CA LYS A 61 19.96 23.20 -5.20
C LYS A 61 19.92 24.44 -6.07
N TRP A 62 20.90 25.33 -5.95
CA TRP A 62 21.02 26.52 -6.79
C TRP A 62 21.41 26.18 -8.23
N LEU A 63 22.34 25.24 -8.40
CA LEU A 63 22.76 24.76 -9.72
C LEU A 63 21.59 24.22 -10.55
N TYR A 64 20.60 23.58 -9.92
CA TYR A 64 19.38 23.13 -10.59
C TYR A 64 18.67 24.25 -11.37
N PHE A 65 18.48 25.41 -10.74
CA PHE A 65 17.79 26.55 -11.35
C PHE A 65 18.58 27.19 -12.47
N VAL A 66 19.91 27.10 -12.43
CA VAL A 66 20.80 27.67 -13.44
C VAL A 66 20.96 26.73 -14.64
N THR A 67 20.97 25.42 -14.43
CA THR A 67 21.28 24.45 -15.50
C THR A 67 20.09 23.62 -15.95
N ILE A 68 19.39 22.95 -15.02
CA ILE A 68 18.38 21.93 -15.37
C ILE A 68 17.04 22.57 -15.71
N LEU A 69 16.59 23.55 -14.93
CA LEU A 69 15.32 24.21 -15.19
C LEU A 69 15.27 24.91 -16.57
N PRO A 70 16.28 25.70 -16.99
CA PRO A 70 16.28 26.30 -18.33
C PRO A 70 16.32 25.25 -19.44
N LEU A 71 17.05 24.15 -19.23
CA LEU A 71 17.12 23.05 -20.20
C LEU A 71 15.75 22.38 -20.37
N ILE A 72 15.03 22.10 -19.28
CA ILE A 72 13.66 21.57 -19.32
C ILE A 72 12.73 22.52 -20.07
N LEU A 73 12.81 23.82 -19.80
CA LEU A 73 11.97 24.82 -20.47
C LEU A 73 12.29 24.95 -21.95
N LEU A 74 13.58 24.91 -22.33
CA LEU A 74 14.01 25.01 -23.72
C LEU A 74 13.57 23.78 -24.53
N ILE A 75 13.83 22.57 -24.02
CA ILE A 75 13.40 21.32 -24.67
C ILE A 75 11.87 21.23 -24.68
N GLY A 76 11.21 21.62 -23.58
CA GLY A 76 9.75 21.67 -23.48
C GLY A 76 9.15 22.60 -24.52
N PHE A 77 9.69 23.80 -24.69
CA PHE A 77 9.20 24.76 -25.67
C PHE A 77 9.37 24.25 -27.11
N GLN A 78 10.52 23.65 -27.45
CA GLN A 78 10.75 23.07 -28.78
C GLN A 78 9.82 21.90 -29.10
N THR A 79 9.34 21.21 -28.09
CA THR A 79 8.48 20.02 -28.24
C THR A 79 6.99 20.35 -28.13
N GLY A 80 6.64 21.64 -28.02
CA GLY A 80 5.26 22.11 -27.93
C GLY A 80 4.65 21.95 -26.53
N LEU A 81 5.45 21.63 -25.51
CA LEU A 81 4.99 21.62 -24.13
C LEU A 81 4.68 23.07 -23.70
N PRO A 82 3.47 23.37 -23.20
CA PRO A 82 3.16 24.69 -22.72
C PRO A 82 4.11 25.10 -21.58
N LEU A 83 4.50 26.37 -21.54
CA LEU A 83 5.49 26.90 -20.60
C LEU A 83 5.12 26.62 -19.13
N TYR A 84 3.83 26.72 -18.80
CA TYR A 84 3.33 26.36 -17.47
C TYR A 84 3.50 24.86 -17.14
N GLY A 85 3.37 23.98 -18.13
CA GLY A 85 3.63 22.55 -17.98
C GLY A 85 5.11 22.27 -17.73
N GLY A 86 5.99 22.99 -18.44
CA GLY A 86 7.44 22.90 -18.24
C GLY A 86 7.87 23.39 -16.85
N LEU A 87 7.31 24.50 -16.38
CA LEU A 87 7.54 25.00 -15.03
C LEU A 87 7.01 24.02 -13.97
N GLY A 88 5.82 23.45 -14.17
CA GLY A 88 5.24 22.46 -13.26
C GLY A 88 6.10 21.20 -13.14
N LEU A 89 6.59 20.68 -14.27
CA LEU A 89 7.53 19.54 -14.30
C LEU A 89 8.86 19.88 -13.63
N GLY A 90 9.41 21.07 -13.93
CA GLY A 90 10.63 21.56 -13.30
C GLY A 90 10.48 21.67 -11.79
N PHE A 91 9.34 22.15 -11.29
CA PHE A 91 9.07 22.19 -9.85
C PHE A 91 8.92 20.79 -9.26
N LEU A 92 8.22 19.88 -9.94
CA LEU A 92 8.06 18.48 -9.51
C LEU A 92 9.42 17.79 -9.37
N ILE A 93 10.29 17.91 -10.37
CA ILE A 93 11.64 17.31 -10.36
C ILE A 93 12.49 17.93 -9.24
N TYR A 94 12.43 19.25 -9.05
CA TYR A 94 13.15 19.92 -7.98
C TYR A 94 12.71 19.44 -6.59
N TRP A 95 11.40 19.51 -6.32
CA TRP A 95 10.84 19.14 -5.03
C TRP A 95 11.05 17.65 -4.73
N ARG A 96 10.74 16.77 -5.69
CA ARG A 96 10.95 15.32 -5.51
C ARG A 96 12.41 14.95 -5.47
N GLY A 97 13.28 15.61 -6.23
CA GLY A 97 14.72 15.37 -6.19
C GLY A 97 15.32 15.67 -4.82
N ILE A 98 14.97 16.79 -4.19
CA ILE A 98 15.41 17.08 -2.82
C ILE A 98 14.81 16.08 -1.83
N SER A 99 13.49 15.87 -1.90
CA SER A 99 12.78 14.98 -0.96
C SER A 99 13.33 13.55 -0.99
N LEU A 100 13.59 13.01 -2.18
CA LEU A 100 14.13 11.66 -2.34
C LEU A 100 15.62 11.60 -2.01
N PHE A 101 16.38 12.67 -2.27
CA PHE A 101 17.81 12.68 -1.98
C PHE A 101 18.07 12.76 -0.48
N ASP A 102 17.36 13.63 0.25
CA ASP A 102 17.53 13.83 1.70
C ASP A 102 16.98 12.63 2.48
N ASP A 103 15.74 12.22 2.19
CA ASP A 103 15.12 11.01 2.74
C ASP A 103 14.78 10.03 1.61
N VAL A 104 15.68 9.06 1.39
CA VAL A 104 15.32 7.82 0.70
C VAL A 104 14.47 7.00 1.69
N SER A 105 13.30 7.53 2.08
CA SER A 105 12.38 6.80 2.93
C SER A 105 11.98 5.53 2.18
N GLU A 106 11.97 4.40 2.89
CA GLU A 106 11.40 3.14 2.42
C GLU A 106 9.87 3.26 2.30
N ARG A 107 9.37 4.22 1.51
CA ARG A 107 8.00 4.16 1.03
C ARG A 107 7.86 2.80 0.37
N SER A 108 6.90 2.02 0.84
CA SER A 108 6.81 0.65 0.36
C SER A 108 6.49 0.69 -1.14
N GLU A 109 7.40 0.14 -1.93
CA GLU A 109 7.27 -0.04 -3.37
C GLU A 109 5.93 -0.72 -3.70
N ALA A 110 5.47 -1.58 -2.78
CA ALA A 110 4.16 -2.19 -2.78
C ALA A 110 2.98 -1.18 -2.80
N ILE A 111 3.04 -0.06 -2.06
CA ILE A 111 1.99 0.97 -2.11
C ILE A 111 2.00 1.66 -3.46
N LEU A 112 3.17 2.00 -4.01
CA LEU A 112 3.27 2.65 -5.32
C LEU A 112 2.73 1.72 -6.41
N LEU A 113 3.12 0.45 -6.39
CA LEU A 113 2.61 -0.55 -7.32
C LEU A 113 1.10 -0.74 -7.16
N LEU A 114 0.59 -0.86 -5.94
CA LEU A 114 -0.84 -0.97 -5.66
C LEU A 114 -1.61 0.23 -6.20
N LEU A 115 -1.15 1.45 -5.90
CA LEU A 115 -1.80 2.69 -6.33
C LEU A 115 -1.79 2.81 -7.85
N SER A 116 -0.69 2.44 -8.49
CA SER A 116 -0.56 2.47 -9.95
C SER A 116 -1.45 1.43 -10.60
N PHE A 117 -1.56 0.23 -10.01
CA PHE A 117 -2.48 -0.80 -10.47
C PHE A 117 -3.94 -0.35 -10.38
N ILE A 118 -4.31 0.29 -9.27
CA ILE A 118 -5.65 0.86 -9.08
C ILE A 118 -5.94 1.92 -10.14
N ILE A 119 -5.06 2.92 -10.29
CA ILE A 119 -5.27 4.03 -11.22
C ILE A 119 -5.24 3.52 -12.66
N GLY A 120 -4.31 2.63 -12.98
CA GLY A 120 -4.22 1.99 -14.29
C GLY A 120 -5.46 1.17 -14.63
N LEU A 121 -6.04 0.44 -13.67
CA LEU A 121 -7.29 -0.28 -13.87
C LEU A 121 -8.45 0.67 -14.16
N VAL A 122 -8.59 1.76 -13.40
CA VAL A 122 -9.58 2.80 -13.68
C VAL A 122 -9.36 3.42 -15.06
N ALA A 123 -8.12 3.72 -15.43
CA ALA A 123 -7.76 4.29 -16.73
C ALA A 123 -8.06 3.34 -17.90
N ILE A 124 -7.75 2.05 -17.76
CA ILE A 124 -8.04 1.03 -18.77
C ILE A 124 -9.56 0.88 -18.98
N ILE A 125 -10.34 0.85 -17.90
CA ILE A 125 -11.81 0.75 -18.03
C ILE A 125 -12.37 2.00 -18.70
N TYR A 126 -11.92 3.17 -18.26
CA TYR A 126 -12.38 4.44 -18.83
C TYR A 126 -11.98 4.57 -20.31
N SER A 127 -10.79 4.11 -20.67
CA SER A 127 -10.30 3.99 -22.04
C SER A 127 -11.18 3.08 -22.89
N ALA A 128 -11.55 1.90 -22.35
CA ALA A 128 -12.41 0.95 -23.06
C ALA A 128 -13.81 1.54 -23.30
N MET A 129 -14.40 2.20 -22.30
CA MET A 129 -15.69 2.89 -22.43
C MET A 129 -15.65 4.03 -23.46
N SER A 130 -14.51 4.73 -23.54
CA SER A 130 -14.34 5.86 -24.46
C SER A 130 -13.84 5.45 -25.85
N LYS A 131 -13.68 4.14 -26.12
CA LYS A 131 -13.08 3.58 -27.35
C LYS A 131 -11.72 4.20 -27.70
N TYR A 132 -10.93 4.51 -26.67
CA TYR A 132 -9.64 5.16 -26.83
C TYR A 132 -8.60 4.17 -27.40
N PRO A 133 -7.88 4.51 -28.48
CA PRO A 133 -7.07 3.55 -29.23
C PRO A 133 -5.79 3.10 -28.51
N PHE A 134 -5.29 3.86 -27.53
CA PHE A 134 -4.00 3.59 -26.88
C PHE A 134 -4.12 2.81 -25.56
N GLN A 135 -5.05 1.85 -25.49
CA GLN A 135 -5.26 1.01 -24.31
C GLN A 135 -4.07 0.09 -24.04
N SER A 136 -3.42 -0.41 -25.09
CA SER A 136 -2.24 -1.29 -25.01
C SER A 136 -1.08 -0.65 -24.26
N GLU A 137 -0.90 0.66 -24.40
CA GLU A 137 0.21 1.43 -23.85
C GLU A 137 0.06 1.62 -22.34
N MET A 138 -1.17 1.78 -21.85
CA MET A 138 -1.46 1.78 -20.42
C MET A 138 -1.16 0.42 -19.78
N ILE A 139 -1.52 -0.68 -20.46
CA ILE A 139 -1.20 -2.04 -20.02
C ILE A 139 0.32 -2.25 -20.01
N LEU A 140 1.02 -1.79 -21.05
CA LEU A 140 2.47 -1.87 -21.14
C LEU A 140 3.17 -1.10 -20.01
N LEU A 141 2.66 0.07 -19.63
CA LEU A 141 3.18 0.83 -18.49
C LEU A 141 3.03 0.07 -17.17
N LEU A 142 1.88 -0.56 -16.93
CA LEU A 142 1.66 -1.38 -15.73
C LEU A 142 2.60 -2.59 -15.67
N ILE A 143 2.77 -3.29 -16.80
CA ILE A 143 3.71 -4.41 -16.90
C ILE A 143 5.14 -3.90 -16.65
N THR A 144 5.52 -2.80 -17.28
CA THR A 144 6.85 -2.18 -17.11
C THR A 144 7.10 -1.83 -15.64
N GLN A 145 6.11 -1.27 -14.94
CA GLN A 145 6.23 -0.97 -13.52
C GLN A 145 6.40 -2.23 -12.67
N LEU A 146 5.61 -3.27 -12.93
CA LEU A 146 5.75 -4.56 -12.24
C LEU A 146 7.17 -5.13 -12.42
N VAL A 147 7.67 -5.12 -13.66
CA VAL A 147 9.03 -5.58 -13.99
C VAL A 147 10.07 -4.76 -13.25
N ILE A 148 9.95 -3.42 -13.23
CA ILE A 148 10.89 -2.54 -12.52
C ILE A 148 10.89 -2.83 -11.02
N VAL A 149 9.72 -3.01 -10.38
CA VAL A 149 9.63 -3.33 -8.95
C VAL A 149 10.28 -4.69 -8.64
N LEU A 150 9.99 -5.72 -9.45
CA LEU A 150 10.58 -7.04 -9.27
C LEU A 150 12.10 -7.02 -9.45
N LEU A 151 12.59 -6.37 -10.50
CA LEU A 151 14.02 -6.23 -10.77
C LEU A 151 14.71 -5.37 -9.72
N GLY A 152 14.11 -4.26 -9.29
CA GLY A 152 14.64 -3.39 -8.25
C GLY A 152 14.78 -4.09 -6.91
N GLY A 153 13.75 -4.82 -6.50
CA GLY A 153 13.77 -5.67 -5.30
C GLY A 153 14.83 -6.78 -5.39
N PHE A 154 14.96 -7.41 -6.56
CA PHE A 154 15.99 -8.41 -6.82
C PHE A 154 17.39 -7.82 -6.71
N LEU A 155 17.69 -6.73 -7.42
CA LEU A 155 19.02 -6.11 -7.43
C LEU A 155 19.42 -5.62 -6.04
N ARG A 156 18.48 -5.08 -5.25
CA ARG A 156 18.74 -4.65 -3.88
C ARG A 156 19.14 -5.84 -3.00
N LYS A 157 18.41 -6.95 -3.09
CA LYS A 157 18.65 -8.16 -2.29
C LYS A 157 19.86 -8.97 -2.80
N TRP A 158 20.10 -8.97 -4.10
CA TRP A 158 21.28 -9.58 -4.73
C TRP A 158 22.58 -8.95 -4.23
N ASN A 159 22.59 -7.63 -4.11
CA ASN A 159 23.76 -6.88 -3.65
C ASN A 159 23.99 -7.01 -2.13
N SER A 160 22.98 -7.37 -1.34
CA SER A 160 23.14 -7.57 0.10
C SER A 160 23.53 -9.00 0.49
N ILE A 161 23.29 -9.98 -0.38
CA ILE A 161 23.63 -11.38 -0.12
C ILE A 161 25.11 -11.63 -0.38
N GLN A 162 25.84 -12.00 0.69
CA GLN A 162 27.27 -12.35 0.60
C GLN A 162 27.50 -13.84 0.26
N THR A 163 26.60 -14.74 0.68
CA THR A 163 26.71 -16.20 0.48
C THR A 163 25.46 -16.77 -0.20
N ASP A 164 25.61 -17.78 -1.07
CA ASP A 164 24.49 -18.48 -1.76
C ASP A 164 23.66 -17.66 -2.79
N LYS A 165 24.31 -16.77 -3.54
CA LYS A 165 23.69 -16.01 -4.65
C LYS A 165 22.95 -16.90 -5.67
N ALA A 166 23.50 -18.08 -6.00
CA ALA A 166 22.89 -19.01 -6.94
C ALA A 166 21.51 -19.52 -6.48
N LYS A 167 21.36 -19.87 -5.19
CA LYS A 167 20.07 -20.33 -4.64
C LYS A 167 19.02 -19.22 -4.68
N PHE A 168 19.44 -17.98 -4.40
CA PHE A 168 18.57 -16.81 -4.49
C PHE A 168 18.14 -16.52 -5.94
N ALA A 169 19.04 -16.63 -6.93
CA ALA A 169 18.69 -16.51 -8.35
C ALA A 169 17.64 -17.55 -8.76
N VAL A 170 17.81 -18.81 -8.38
CA VAL A 170 16.85 -19.88 -8.69
C VAL A 170 15.50 -19.62 -8.03
N TYR A 171 15.48 -19.17 -6.77
CA TYR A 171 14.24 -18.79 -6.10
C TYR A 171 13.53 -17.62 -6.81
N PHE A 172 14.28 -16.59 -7.20
CA PHE A 172 13.73 -15.44 -7.92
C PHE A 172 13.18 -15.85 -9.30
N LEU A 173 13.88 -16.72 -10.03
CA LEU A 173 13.43 -17.26 -11.30
C LEU A 173 12.12 -18.04 -11.15
N LYS A 174 11.96 -18.83 -10.07
CA LYS A 174 10.69 -19.50 -9.75
C LYS A 174 9.55 -18.51 -9.51
N VAL A 175 9.81 -17.40 -8.82
CA VAL A 175 8.81 -16.34 -8.60
C VAL A 175 8.41 -15.69 -9.93
N ILE A 176 9.38 -15.34 -10.79
CA ILE A 176 9.10 -14.80 -12.13
C ILE A 176 8.28 -15.81 -12.94
N ALA A 177 8.69 -17.07 -12.96
CA ALA A 177 7.98 -18.13 -13.69
C ALA A 177 6.54 -18.27 -13.18
N ALA A 178 6.31 -18.20 -11.86
CA ALA A 178 4.97 -18.23 -11.30
C ALA A 178 4.12 -17.02 -11.71
N VAL A 179 4.68 -15.80 -11.67
CA VAL A 179 3.98 -14.58 -12.10
C VAL A 179 3.63 -14.64 -13.60
N LEU A 180 4.58 -15.08 -14.43
CA LEU A 180 4.34 -15.27 -15.86
C LEU A 180 3.30 -16.35 -16.12
N ALA A 181 3.35 -17.46 -15.39
CA ALA A 181 2.36 -18.53 -15.49
C ALA A 181 0.95 -18.01 -15.16
N ILE A 182 0.79 -17.18 -14.12
CA ILE A 182 -0.49 -16.56 -13.76
C ILE A 182 -1.01 -15.64 -14.87
N GLY A 183 -0.15 -15.00 -15.66
CA GLY A 183 -0.58 -14.18 -16.79
C GLY A 183 -0.89 -14.99 -18.06
N VAL A 184 0.00 -15.93 -18.41
CA VAL A 184 -0.02 -16.66 -19.68
C VAL A 184 -1.07 -17.79 -19.64
N ILE A 185 -1.16 -18.54 -18.54
CA ILE A 185 -2.09 -19.67 -18.44
C ILE A 185 -3.54 -19.23 -18.65
N PRO A 186 -4.04 -18.18 -17.98
CA PRO A 186 -5.39 -17.69 -18.23
C PRO A 186 -5.58 -17.18 -19.66
N ALA A 187 -4.60 -16.52 -20.27
CA ALA A 187 -4.71 -16.03 -21.65
C ALA A 187 -4.90 -17.18 -22.65
N PHE A 188 -4.17 -18.28 -22.49
CA PHE A 188 -4.37 -19.48 -23.31
C PHE A 188 -5.68 -20.19 -22.98
N LEU A 189 -6.04 -20.28 -21.70
CA LEU A 189 -7.30 -20.90 -21.26
C LEU A 189 -8.53 -20.09 -21.66
N LEU A 190 -8.42 -18.78 -21.85
CA LEU A 190 -9.56 -17.89 -22.14
C LEU A 190 -10.30 -18.33 -23.41
N LYS A 191 -9.55 -18.73 -24.46
CA LYS A 191 -10.14 -19.28 -25.69
C LYS A 191 -10.96 -20.55 -25.44
N TYR A 192 -10.44 -21.45 -24.60
CA TYR A 192 -11.14 -22.69 -24.26
C TYR A 192 -12.33 -22.43 -23.33
N ILE A 193 -12.20 -21.53 -22.36
CA ILE A 193 -13.28 -21.10 -21.47
C ILE A 193 -14.41 -20.48 -22.30
N GLN A 194 -14.09 -19.59 -23.24
CA GLN A 194 -15.07 -19.02 -24.17
C GLN A 194 -15.73 -20.12 -25.00
N MET A 195 -14.95 -21.04 -25.59
CA MET A 195 -15.49 -22.15 -26.38
C MET A 195 -16.45 -23.02 -25.56
N ILE A 196 -16.08 -23.40 -24.33
CA ILE A 196 -16.93 -24.20 -23.43
C ILE A 196 -18.18 -23.42 -23.04
N LEU A 197 -18.05 -22.14 -22.68
CA LEU A 197 -19.19 -21.31 -22.29
C LEU A 197 -20.17 -21.14 -23.45
N PHE A 198 -19.69 -20.86 -24.67
CA PHE A 198 -20.54 -20.80 -25.86
C PHE A 198 -21.12 -22.16 -26.23
N ALA A 199 -20.39 -23.26 -26.05
CA ALA A 199 -20.91 -24.61 -26.29
C ALA A 199 -22.06 -24.96 -25.33
N ILE A 200 -21.93 -24.62 -24.04
CA ILE A 200 -22.99 -24.80 -23.04
C ILE A 200 -24.20 -23.94 -23.42
N LEU A 201 -23.98 -22.67 -23.76
CA LEU A 201 -25.07 -21.76 -24.12
C LEU A 201 -25.78 -22.21 -25.40
N HIS A 202 -25.04 -22.68 -26.40
CA HIS A 202 -25.57 -23.26 -27.62
C HIS A 202 -26.36 -24.55 -27.35
N PHE A 203 -25.88 -25.40 -26.44
CA PHE A 203 -26.63 -26.58 -25.99
C PHE A 203 -27.98 -26.20 -25.37
N PHE A 204 -28.02 -25.17 -24.51
CA PHE A 204 -29.28 -24.65 -23.98
C PHE A 204 -30.21 -24.11 -25.07
N VAL A 205 -29.67 -23.40 -26.07
CA VAL A 205 -30.46 -22.92 -27.21
C VAL A 205 -31.06 -24.07 -28.01
N ILE A 206 -30.29 -25.13 -28.31
CA ILE A 206 -30.80 -26.33 -28.99
C ILE A 206 -31.89 -27.00 -28.16
N LEU A 207 -31.66 -27.18 -26.86
CA LEU A 207 -32.62 -27.81 -25.96
C LEU A 207 -33.94 -27.02 -25.94
N LEU A 208 -33.85 -25.70 -25.78
CA LEU A 208 -35.01 -24.81 -25.78
C LEU A 208 -35.72 -24.84 -27.14
N SER A 209 -34.99 -24.80 -28.25
CA SER A 209 -35.55 -24.89 -29.60
C SER A 209 -36.27 -26.23 -29.83
N THR A 210 -35.70 -27.33 -29.35
CA THR A 210 -36.28 -28.67 -29.51
C THR A 210 -37.56 -28.83 -28.70
N VAL A 211 -37.60 -28.29 -27.48
CA VAL A 211 -38.81 -28.31 -26.62
C VAL A 211 -39.88 -27.34 -27.14
N SER A 212 -39.47 -26.20 -27.68
CA SER A 212 -40.39 -25.17 -28.19
C SER A 212 -40.97 -25.53 -29.56
N ALA A 213 -40.25 -26.28 -30.39
CA ALA A 213 -40.71 -26.71 -31.72
C ALA A 213 -42.08 -27.41 -31.73
N PRO A 214 -42.37 -28.43 -30.89
CA PRO A 214 -43.69 -29.05 -30.85
C PRO A 214 -44.76 -28.10 -30.31
N LEU A 215 -44.39 -27.20 -29.40
CA LEU A 215 -45.31 -26.22 -28.80
C LEU A 215 -45.73 -25.17 -29.84
N PHE A 216 -44.78 -24.65 -30.62
CA PHE A 216 -45.06 -23.76 -31.74
C PHE A 216 -45.77 -24.46 -32.90
N GLY A 217 -45.43 -25.73 -33.20
CA GLY A 217 -46.14 -26.54 -34.19
C GLY A 217 -47.60 -26.78 -33.80
N PHE A 218 -47.88 -27.00 -32.51
CA PHE A 218 -49.23 -27.11 -31.99
C PHE A 218 -49.98 -25.77 -32.03
N LEU A 219 -49.31 -24.66 -31.70
CA LEU A 219 -49.89 -23.32 -31.80
C LEU A 219 -50.23 -22.97 -33.25
N GLU A 220 -49.38 -23.33 -34.21
CA GLU A 220 -49.63 -23.18 -35.64
C GLU A 220 -50.82 -24.05 -36.09
N TYR A 221 -50.91 -25.29 -35.60
CA TYR A 221 -52.06 -26.17 -35.85
C TYR A 221 -53.38 -25.57 -35.36
N LEU A 222 -53.41 -24.99 -34.14
CA LEU A 222 -54.60 -24.29 -33.61
C LEU A 222 -54.96 -23.03 -34.41
N LEU A 223 -53.96 -22.27 -34.87
CA LEU A 223 -54.17 -21.08 -35.70
C LEU A 223 -54.74 -21.44 -37.08
N ARG A 224 -54.31 -22.58 -37.67
CA ARG A 224 -54.86 -23.10 -38.92
C ARG A 224 -56.32 -23.55 -38.78
N LEU A 225 -56.68 -24.16 -37.64
CA LEU A 225 -58.07 -24.55 -37.36
C LEU A 225 -59.02 -23.34 -37.21
N ASN A 226 -58.51 -22.18 -36.80
CA ASN A 226 -59.31 -20.95 -36.65
C ASN A 226 -59.48 -20.16 -37.97
N GLY A 227 -59.24 -20.80 -39.13
CA GLY A 227 -59.51 -20.23 -40.46
C GLY A 227 -58.57 -19.11 -40.90
N ASN A 228 -57.45 -18.89 -40.19
CA ASN A 228 -56.52 -17.82 -40.50
C ASN A 228 -55.40 -18.30 -41.44
N GLU A 229 -55.76 -18.79 -42.63
CA GLU A 229 -54.80 -19.30 -43.65
C GLU A 229 -54.00 -18.19 -44.37
N GLY A 230 -54.14 -16.92 -43.97
CA GLY A 230 -53.62 -15.77 -44.70
C GLY A 230 -52.18 -15.34 -44.41
N ARG A 231 -51.49 -15.90 -43.42
CA ARG A 231 -50.07 -15.55 -43.17
C ARG A 231 -49.23 -16.81 -43.04
N LYS A 232 -48.70 -17.27 -44.16
CA LYS A 232 -47.47 -18.06 -44.18
C LYS A 232 -46.36 -17.20 -43.57
N THR A 233 -46.16 -17.31 -42.26
CA THR A 233 -44.84 -17.06 -41.69
C THR A 233 -43.96 -18.19 -42.21
N THR A 234 -43.29 -17.95 -43.33
CA THR A 234 -42.08 -18.67 -43.72
C THR A 234 -41.08 -18.49 -42.59
N ILE A 235 -41.13 -19.37 -41.60
CA ILE A 235 -39.95 -19.69 -40.81
C ILE A 235 -39.12 -20.50 -41.79
N ASN A 236 -38.27 -19.81 -42.53
CA ASN A 236 -37.24 -20.46 -43.33
C ASN A 236 -36.41 -21.28 -42.36
N ALA A 237 -36.57 -22.60 -42.40
CA ALA A 237 -35.53 -23.54 -42.02
C ALA A 237 -34.45 -23.57 -43.13
N ASP A 238 -34.10 -22.39 -43.65
CA ASP A 238 -32.81 -22.20 -44.27
C ASP A 238 -31.82 -22.32 -43.14
N THR A 239 -30.80 -23.13 -43.37
CA THR A 239 -29.46 -22.95 -42.82
C THR A 239 -28.94 -21.56 -43.21
N GLY A 240 -29.58 -20.52 -42.68
CA GLY A 240 -29.16 -19.14 -42.74
C GLY A 240 -28.06 -18.97 -41.71
N LEU A 241 -26.84 -19.31 -42.11
CA LEU A 241 -25.70 -18.56 -41.61
C LEU A 241 -26.04 -17.08 -41.84
N PRO A 242 -26.11 -16.24 -40.80
CA PRO A 242 -26.12 -14.82 -41.01
C PRO A 242 -24.72 -14.47 -41.53
N ASP A 243 -24.58 -14.35 -42.86
CA ASP A 243 -23.37 -13.84 -43.53
C ASP A 243 -23.17 -12.32 -43.35
N GLU A 244 -23.81 -11.76 -42.32
CA GLU A 244 -23.41 -10.48 -41.78
C GLU A 244 -23.39 -10.64 -40.27
N TYR A 245 -22.18 -10.82 -39.74
CA TYR A 245 -21.88 -10.72 -38.31
C TYR A 245 -22.24 -9.31 -37.87
N GLN A 246 -23.52 -9.08 -37.56
CA GLN A 246 -23.91 -7.89 -36.83
C GLN A 246 -23.26 -8.04 -35.45
N PRO A 247 -22.34 -7.14 -35.04
CA PRO A 247 -21.76 -7.22 -33.73
C PRO A 247 -22.93 -7.21 -32.74
N PRO A 248 -23.10 -8.27 -31.93
CA PRO A 248 -24.20 -8.34 -31.00
C PRO A 248 -24.20 -7.10 -30.11
N ALA A 249 -25.37 -6.68 -29.61
CA ALA A 249 -25.58 -5.50 -28.76
C ALA A 249 -24.87 -5.60 -27.38
N TYR A 250 -23.57 -5.86 -27.40
CA TYR A 250 -22.63 -5.96 -26.28
C TYR A 250 -22.34 -4.58 -25.68
N GLU A 251 -22.58 -3.48 -26.39
CA GLU A 251 -22.22 -2.14 -25.92
C GLU A 251 -22.90 -1.76 -24.58
N LYS A 252 -24.16 -2.20 -24.33
CA LYS A 252 -24.88 -1.88 -23.09
C LYS A 252 -24.53 -2.80 -21.92
N THR A 253 -24.28 -4.09 -22.19
CA THR A 253 -23.86 -5.07 -21.18
C THR A 253 -22.41 -4.86 -20.74
N GLU A 254 -21.53 -4.48 -21.67
CA GLU A 254 -20.14 -4.13 -21.37
C GLU A 254 -20.05 -2.90 -20.47
N THR A 255 -20.80 -1.84 -20.79
CA THR A 255 -20.86 -0.62 -19.95
C THR A 255 -21.28 -0.93 -18.50
N THR A 256 -22.24 -1.83 -18.33
CA THR A 256 -22.74 -2.22 -16.99
C THR A 256 -21.71 -3.05 -16.22
N LEU A 257 -21.01 -3.97 -16.89
CA LEU A 257 -19.90 -4.75 -16.30
C LEU A 257 -18.70 -3.88 -15.93
N TYR A 258 -18.39 -2.87 -16.74
CA TYR A 258 -17.33 -1.90 -16.46
C TYR A 258 -17.65 -1.02 -15.25
N ILE A 259 -18.89 -0.53 -15.13
CA ILE A 259 -19.33 0.22 -13.94
C ILE A 259 -19.25 -0.65 -12.68
N LEU A 260 -19.70 -1.92 -12.75
CA LEU A 260 -19.59 -2.87 -11.65
C LEU A 260 -18.12 -3.08 -11.23
N LEU A 261 -17.20 -3.18 -12.20
CA LEU A 261 -15.79 -3.41 -11.96
C LEU A 261 -15.09 -2.17 -11.35
N ILE A 262 -15.47 -0.96 -11.77
CA ILE A 262 -15.03 0.30 -11.13
C ILE A 262 -15.52 0.35 -9.69
N VAL A 263 -16.80 0.06 -9.44
CA VAL A 263 -17.37 0.06 -8.08
C VAL A 263 -16.68 -0.98 -7.20
N ALA A 264 -16.40 -2.17 -7.72
CA ALA A 264 -15.65 -3.21 -7.01
C ALA A 264 -14.21 -2.78 -6.70
N ALA A 265 -13.53 -2.12 -7.65
CA ALA A 265 -12.19 -1.58 -7.43
C ALA A 265 -12.20 -0.49 -6.36
N VAL A 266 -13.14 0.45 -6.41
CA VAL A 266 -13.29 1.51 -5.40
C VAL A 266 -13.62 0.94 -4.02
N ALA A 267 -14.52 -0.03 -3.94
CA ALA A 267 -14.83 -0.73 -2.69
C ALA A 267 -13.61 -1.48 -2.13
N PHE A 268 -12.80 -2.10 -2.99
CA PHE A 268 -11.56 -2.75 -2.61
C PHE A 268 -10.52 -1.75 -2.09
N ILE A 269 -10.39 -0.57 -2.70
CA ILE A 269 -9.54 0.52 -2.19
C ILE A 269 -9.99 0.95 -0.80
N ILE A 270 -11.29 1.23 -0.62
CA ILE A 270 -11.87 1.64 0.67
C ILE A 270 -11.62 0.56 1.73
N PHE A 271 -11.76 -0.72 1.35
CA PHE A 271 -11.46 -1.86 2.21
C PHE A 271 -9.98 -1.91 2.62
N LEU A 272 -9.05 -1.74 1.68
CA LEU A 272 -7.61 -1.70 1.97
C LEU A 272 -7.22 -0.49 2.83
N TYR A 273 -7.80 0.68 2.55
CA TYR A 273 -7.58 1.90 3.32
C TYR A 273 -8.08 1.71 4.76
N LYS A 274 -9.32 1.23 4.95
CA LYS A 274 -9.88 0.92 6.27
C LYS A 274 -9.04 -0.11 7.02
N LYS A 275 -8.61 -1.19 6.36
CA LYS A 275 -7.79 -2.25 6.99
C LYS A 275 -6.41 -1.76 7.42
N LYS A 276 -5.83 -0.80 6.70
CA LYS A 276 -4.50 -0.24 7.01
C LYS A 276 -4.55 0.81 8.11
N PHE A 277 -5.59 1.66 8.15
CA PHE A 277 -5.78 2.63 9.24
C PHE A 277 -6.23 1.99 10.56
N THR A 278 -6.81 0.79 10.54
CA THR A 278 -7.09 0.02 11.77
C THR A 278 -5.85 -0.70 12.33
N LYS A 279 -4.71 -0.76 11.61
CA LYS A 279 -3.52 -1.51 12.05
C LYS A 279 -2.17 -0.81 11.79
N GLN A 280 -2.08 0.50 12.05
CA GLN A 280 -0.79 1.18 12.17
C GLN A 280 -0.74 2.05 13.43
N ASP A 281 -0.85 1.39 14.59
CA ASP A 281 -0.07 1.83 15.74
C ASP A 281 1.36 1.33 15.51
N PHE A 282 2.23 2.25 15.08
CA PHE A 282 3.64 2.01 14.86
C PHE A 282 4.30 1.46 16.14
N SER A 283 4.79 0.23 16.05
CA SER A 283 5.94 -0.21 16.82
C SER A 283 7.19 0.43 16.20
N VAL A 284 7.51 1.66 16.61
CA VAL A 284 8.87 2.20 16.44
C VAL A 284 9.73 1.57 17.54
N VAL A 285 10.52 0.57 17.16
CA VAL A 285 11.69 0.16 17.93
C VAL A 285 12.91 0.56 17.10
N ASN A 286 13.73 1.42 17.72
CA ASN A 286 15.10 1.79 17.39
C ASN A 286 15.34 2.68 16.17
N SER A 287 15.39 3.99 16.42
CA SER A 287 16.56 4.83 16.11
C SER A 287 16.51 6.10 16.94
N ALA A 288 17.59 6.34 17.69
CA ALA A 288 17.77 7.47 18.57
C ALA A 288 17.85 8.78 17.77
N VAL A 289 16.90 9.69 18.02
CA VAL A 289 17.11 11.14 18.06
C VAL A 289 16.11 11.68 19.09
N VAL A 290 16.57 11.90 20.31
CA VAL A 290 15.81 12.67 21.32
C VAL A 290 15.99 14.15 20.94
N SER A 291 15.00 14.71 20.24
CA SER A 291 14.80 16.15 20.26
C SER A 291 14.21 16.51 21.61
N VAL A 292 15.04 17.04 22.51
CA VAL A 292 14.60 17.68 23.75
C VAL A 292 13.78 18.91 23.34
N SER A 293 12.45 18.80 23.45
CA SER A 293 11.58 19.97 23.52
C SER A 293 11.25 20.19 24.99
N GLU A 294 11.96 21.14 25.58
CA GLU A 294 11.61 21.77 26.85
C GLU A 294 10.20 22.38 26.77
N GLY A 295 9.48 22.28 27.89
CA GLY A 295 8.42 23.23 28.26
C GLY A 295 7.01 22.96 27.72
N ALA A 296 6.17 22.34 28.55
CA ALA A 296 4.84 22.89 28.86
C ALA A 296 4.16 22.03 29.94
N TYR A 297 4.09 22.59 31.16
CA TYR A 297 3.08 22.21 32.14
C TYR A 297 1.69 22.42 31.52
N GLY A 298 0.91 21.36 31.42
CA GLY A 298 -0.43 21.43 30.84
C GLY A 298 -1.24 20.19 31.16
N SER A 299 -2.01 20.28 32.24
CA SER A 299 -3.05 19.31 32.62
C SER A 299 -3.95 18.99 31.42
N THR A 300 -3.79 17.81 30.86
CA THR A 300 -4.75 17.27 29.90
C THR A 300 -5.24 15.95 30.45
N GLN A 301 -6.53 15.92 30.80
CA GLN A 301 -7.26 14.70 31.11
C GLN A 301 -7.08 13.72 29.96
N SER A 302 -6.17 12.75 30.12
CA SER A 302 -5.91 11.75 29.10
C SER A 302 -6.93 10.62 29.24
N ASN A 303 -7.73 10.51 28.18
CA ASN A 303 -8.67 9.46 27.86
C ASN A 303 -8.36 8.07 28.45
N LEU A 304 -9.43 7.47 28.97
CA LEU A 304 -9.61 6.12 29.50
C LEU A 304 -9.39 4.97 28.49
N PHE A 305 -8.44 5.08 27.58
CA PHE A 305 -8.02 3.94 26.74
C PHE A 305 -6.81 3.25 27.36
N ARG A 306 -7.07 2.37 28.34
CA ARG A 306 -6.11 1.36 28.79
C ARG A 306 -5.80 0.41 27.61
N ARG A 307 -4.85 0.81 26.76
CA ARG A 307 -4.15 -0.11 25.87
C ARG A 307 -3.62 -1.25 26.72
N ARG A 308 -4.04 -2.49 26.42
CA ARG A 308 -3.43 -3.69 26.99
C ARG A 308 -2.03 -3.80 26.39
N MET A 309 -1.05 -3.17 27.03
CA MET A 309 0.36 -3.33 26.70
C MET A 309 0.69 -4.83 26.83
N LYS A 310 1.31 -5.38 25.79
CA LYS A 310 1.83 -6.76 25.83
C LYS A 310 3.01 -6.81 26.80
N PRO A 311 3.10 -7.84 27.66
CA PRO A 311 4.24 -7.98 28.56
C PRO A 311 5.54 -8.14 27.74
N PRO A 312 6.66 -7.56 28.20
CA PRO A 312 7.97 -7.81 27.61
C PRO A 312 8.36 -9.30 27.64
N GLU A 313 9.18 -9.74 26.68
CA GLU A 313 9.68 -11.13 26.60
C GLU A 313 10.68 -11.46 27.70
N ASP A 314 11.48 -10.48 28.12
CA ASP A 314 12.47 -10.64 29.19
C ASP A 314 11.79 -10.77 30.58
N ILE A 315 12.31 -11.69 31.41
CA ILE A 315 11.75 -12.03 32.72
C ILE A 315 11.77 -10.83 33.67
N ILE A 316 12.88 -10.09 33.75
CA ILE A 316 13.04 -8.93 34.63
C ILE A 316 12.14 -7.78 34.17
N ARG A 317 12.11 -7.51 32.86
CA ARG A 317 11.23 -6.47 32.30
C ARG A 317 9.76 -6.80 32.51
N ARG A 318 9.39 -8.09 32.48
CA ARG A 318 8.04 -8.56 32.76
C ARG A 318 7.64 -8.37 34.22
N GLU A 319 8.53 -8.66 35.17
CA GLU A 319 8.23 -8.47 36.60
C GLU A 319 8.02 -6.98 36.94
N ILE A 320 8.87 -6.08 36.42
CA ILE A 320 8.71 -4.63 36.58
C ILE A 320 7.42 -4.14 35.92
N PHE A 321 7.08 -4.65 34.73
CA PHE A 321 5.83 -4.33 34.05
C PHE A 321 4.59 -4.73 34.89
N GLU A 322 4.60 -5.91 35.52
CA GLU A 322 3.51 -6.33 36.41
C GLU A 322 3.47 -5.50 37.71
N LEU A 323 4.60 -5.06 38.24
CA LEU A 323 4.66 -4.10 39.35
C LEU A 323 4.03 -2.75 38.97
N GLU A 324 4.38 -2.20 37.81
CA GLU A 324 3.83 -0.94 37.29
C GLU A 324 2.31 -1.02 37.12
N LYS A 325 1.81 -2.13 36.59
CA LYS A 325 0.37 -2.42 36.44
C LYS A 325 -0.32 -2.56 37.79
N TYR A 326 0.33 -3.18 38.79
CA TYR A 326 -0.18 -3.26 40.16
C TYR A 326 -0.28 -1.86 40.79
N ALA A 327 0.79 -1.06 40.71
CA ALA A 327 0.82 0.30 41.22
C ALA A 327 -0.19 1.23 40.52
N SER A 328 -0.40 1.06 39.21
CA SER A 328 -1.42 1.78 38.44
C SER A 328 -2.83 1.53 38.98
N LYS A 329 -3.15 0.31 39.43
CA LYS A 329 -4.44 0.02 40.09
C LYS A 329 -4.60 0.78 41.40
N LEU A 330 -3.49 1.09 42.08
CA LEU A 330 -3.45 1.87 43.32
C LEU A 330 -3.27 3.39 43.08
N LYS A 331 -3.32 3.85 41.83
CA LYS A 331 -3.04 5.25 41.42
C LYS A 331 -1.61 5.72 41.77
N LEU A 332 -0.67 4.78 41.89
CA LEU A 332 0.76 5.00 42.18
C LEU A 332 1.65 4.54 41.01
N GLY A 333 1.09 4.42 39.80
CA GLY A 333 1.83 3.98 38.61
C GLY A 333 2.90 4.98 38.15
N ARG A 334 3.81 4.50 37.31
CA ARG A 334 4.87 5.29 36.67
C ARG A 334 4.30 6.23 35.59
N LEU A 335 4.85 7.44 35.49
CA LEU A 335 4.49 8.37 34.42
C LEU A 335 5.31 8.08 33.14
N PRO A 336 4.82 8.44 31.93
CA PRO A 336 5.49 8.08 30.68
C PRO A 336 6.91 8.65 30.52
N PHE A 337 7.18 9.80 31.13
CA PHE A 337 8.46 10.52 31.07
C PHE A 337 9.38 10.21 32.25
N GLU A 338 9.02 9.25 33.10
CA GLU A 338 9.68 8.99 34.37
C GLU A 338 10.59 7.75 34.28
N THR A 339 11.81 7.86 34.82
CA THR A 339 12.73 6.72 34.97
C THR A 339 12.23 5.75 36.06
N LEU A 340 12.84 4.57 36.16
CA LEU A 340 12.47 3.62 37.22
C LEU A 340 12.83 4.20 38.61
N GLU A 341 14.00 4.84 38.70
CA GLU A 341 14.48 5.49 39.91
C GLU A 341 13.60 6.67 40.33
N GLU A 342 13.31 7.60 39.41
CA GLU A 342 12.44 8.76 39.68
C GLU A 342 11.06 8.31 40.17
N TRP A 343 10.52 7.26 39.53
CA TRP A 343 9.24 6.70 39.93
C TRP A 343 9.28 6.18 41.35
N TRP A 344 10.24 5.33 41.69
CA TRP A 344 10.39 4.74 43.02
C TRP A 344 10.56 5.82 44.08
N GLN A 345 11.40 6.82 43.83
CA GLN A 345 11.58 7.97 44.72
C GLN A 345 10.28 8.74 44.94
N ARG A 346 9.51 9.03 43.87
CA ARG A 346 8.23 9.78 43.97
C ARG A 346 7.20 9.07 44.83
N ILE A 347 7.10 7.75 44.76
CA ILE A 347 6.15 6.98 45.55
C ILE A 347 6.71 6.55 46.92
N GLY A 348 7.96 6.90 47.23
CA GLY A 348 8.62 6.59 48.49
C GLY A 348 9.09 5.14 48.62
N LEU A 349 9.33 4.45 47.51
CA LEU A 349 10.01 3.15 47.52
C LEU A 349 11.53 3.38 47.55
N SER A 350 12.20 2.78 48.53
CA SER A 350 13.66 2.76 48.60
C SER A 350 14.15 1.50 47.91
N GLY A 351 14.36 1.58 46.60
CA GLY A 351 14.97 0.47 45.88
C GLY A 351 16.48 0.40 46.04
N SER A 352 17.02 -0.81 45.99
CA SER A 352 18.46 -1.02 45.96
C SER A 352 19.03 -0.46 44.67
N SER A 353 20.20 0.17 44.76
CA SER A 353 20.97 0.61 43.58
C SER A 353 21.29 -0.55 42.64
N GLU A 354 21.44 -1.75 43.21
CA GLU A 354 21.63 -3.00 42.49
C GLU A 354 20.44 -3.36 41.59
N SER A 355 19.20 -3.25 42.08
CA SER A 355 18.00 -3.54 41.26
C SER A 355 17.75 -2.53 40.15
N ILE A 356 18.11 -1.25 40.35
CA ILE A 356 18.06 -0.24 39.30
C ILE A 356 19.07 -0.59 38.19
N ALA A 357 20.31 -0.91 38.57
CA ALA A 357 21.36 -1.30 37.64
C ALA A 357 21.00 -2.57 36.84
N ILE A 358 20.43 -3.59 37.50
CA ILE A 358 19.97 -4.82 36.85
C ILE A 358 18.89 -4.52 35.80
N TYR A 359 17.94 -3.63 36.11
CA TYR A 359 16.89 -3.26 35.16
C TYR A 359 17.44 -2.47 33.97
N GLU A 360 18.34 -1.52 34.20
CA GLU A 360 18.95 -0.71 33.14
C GLU A 360 19.78 -1.58 32.18
N LYS A 361 20.60 -2.48 32.72
CA LYS A 361 21.38 -3.47 31.95
C LYS A 361 20.49 -4.26 30.99
N VAL A 362 19.36 -4.77 31.47
CA VAL A 362 18.41 -5.55 30.66
C VAL A 362 17.62 -4.67 29.69
N ARG A 363 17.34 -3.42 30.06
CA ARG A 363 16.56 -2.47 29.23
C ARG A 363 17.36 -1.96 28.04
N TYR A 364 18.65 -1.67 28.23
CA TYR A 364 19.53 -1.13 27.20
C TYR A 364 20.30 -2.21 26.41
N GLY A 365 20.06 -3.49 26.73
CA GLY A 365 20.48 -4.63 25.91
C GLY A 365 21.89 -5.14 26.19
N GLU A 366 22.43 -4.87 27.37
CA GLU A 366 23.82 -5.22 27.74
C GLU A 366 24.00 -6.68 28.19
N GLY A 367 22.97 -7.54 28.09
CA GLY A 367 23.09 -8.98 28.33
C GLY A 367 21.82 -9.67 28.80
N ARG A 368 21.84 -11.01 28.83
CA ARG A 368 20.79 -11.83 29.47
C ARG A 368 21.00 -11.81 30.99
N SER A 369 19.93 -11.67 31.76
CA SER A 369 20.00 -11.66 33.22
C SER A 369 20.36 -13.04 33.80
N SER A 370 21.27 -13.07 34.78
CA SER A 370 21.62 -14.27 35.54
C SER A 370 20.44 -14.74 36.41
N ILE A 371 20.43 -16.02 36.80
CA ILE A 371 19.42 -16.59 37.70
C ILE A 371 19.45 -15.90 39.08
N GLU A 372 20.64 -15.47 39.52
CA GLU A 372 20.84 -14.73 40.78
C GLU A 372 20.21 -13.33 40.69
N GLU A 373 20.51 -12.57 39.62
CA GLU A 373 19.92 -11.25 39.34
C GLU A 373 18.39 -11.31 39.27
N GLN A 374 17.84 -12.36 38.65
CA GLN A 374 16.39 -12.59 38.59
C GLN A 374 15.77 -12.87 39.97
N THR A 375 16.50 -13.55 40.86
CA THR A 375 16.02 -13.89 42.21
C THR A 375 16.03 -12.67 43.12
N ILE A 376 17.09 -11.85 43.05
CA ILE A 376 17.20 -10.57 43.75
C ILE A 376 16.02 -9.66 43.35
N MET A 377 15.84 -9.47 42.04
CA MET A 377 14.78 -8.61 41.50
C MET A 377 13.37 -9.09 41.88
N LYS A 378 13.09 -10.40 41.84
CA LYS A 378 11.78 -10.94 42.25
C LYS A 378 11.49 -10.72 43.73
N THR A 379 12.51 -10.89 44.58
CA THR A 379 12.36 -10.72 46.02
C THR A 379 12.05 -9.27 46.35
N GLU A 380 12.76 -8.34 45.73
CA GLU A 380 12.57 -6.90 45.93
C GLU A 380 11.21 -6.42 45.39
N ILE A 381 10.80 -6.89 44.21
CA ILE A 381 9.48 -6.59 43.65
C ILE A 381 8.35 -7.12 44.56
N HIS A 382 8.55 -8.25 45.24
CA HIS A 382 7.56 -8.74 46.19
C HIS A 382 7.42 -7.81 47.41
N GLN A 383 8.54 -7.31 47.93
CA GLN A 383 8.56 -6.34 49.03
C GLN A 383 7.90 -5.01 48.60
N PHE A 384 8.17 -4.52 47.39
CA PHE A 384 7.52 -3.32 46.86
C PHE A 384 6.00 -3.44 46.73
N LYS A 385 5.48 -4.62 46.37
CA LYS A 385 4.02 -4.84 46.35
C LYS A 385 3.40 -4.66 47.74
N GLN A 386 4.09 -5.08 48.79
CA GLN A 386 3.64 -4.91 50.18
C GLN A 386 3.71 -3.44 50.60
N GLN A 387 4.85 -2.77 50.36
CA GLN A 387 5.02 -1.34 50.66
C GLN A 387 4.00 -0.46 49.93
N LEU A 388 3.74 -0.73 48.64
CA LEU A 388 2.71 -0.03 47.85
C LEU A 388 1.32 -0.12 48.47
N LYS A 389 0.97 -1.27 49.05
CA LYS A 389 -0.32 -1.48 49.71
C LYS A 389 -0.43 -0.66 50.99
N GLU A 390 0.65 -0.57 51.77
CA GLU A 390 0.73 0.23 53.00
C GLU A 390 0.68 1.73 52.69
N ILE A 391 1.45 2.18 51.69
CA ILE A 391 1.43 3.56 51.20
C ILE A 391 0.02 3.94 50.76
N TYR A 392 -0.64 3.11 49.95
CA TYR A 392 -2.01 3.35 49.51
C TYR A 392 -3.01 3.43 50.67
N LYS A 393 -2.87 2.55 51.68
CA LYS A 393 -3.73 2.56 52.87
C LYS A 393 -3.55 3.85 53.67
N SER A 394 -2.31 4.26 53.92
CA SER A 394 -2.00 5.51 54.64
C SER A 394 -2.53 6.77 53.92
N LEU A 395 -2.45 6.80 52.59
CA LEU A 395 -2.99 7.89 51.77
C LEU A 395 -4.52 7.94 51.82
N LYS A 396 -5.18 6.77 51.83
CA LYS A 396 -6.64 6.67 51.97
C LYS A 396 -7.11 7.16 53.35
N ASP A 397 -6.38 6.79 54.42
CA ASP A 397 -6.71 7.18 55.79
C ASP A 397 -6.49 8.68 56.03
N LYS A 398 -5.41 9.27 55.47
CA LYS A 398 -5.19 10.73 55.49
C LYS A 398 -6.30 11.49 54.75
N LYS A 399 -6.72 11.01 53.57
CA LYS A 399 -7.81 11.61 52.79
C LYS A 399 -9.18 11.51 53.46
N LYS A 400 -9.38 10.52 54.33
CA LYS A 400 -10.61 10.38 55.14
C LYS A 400 -10.63 11.36 56.33
N LYS A 401 -9.47 11.67 56.92
CA LYS A 401 -9.33 12.65 58.01
C LYS A 401 -9.36 14.11 57.53
N SER A 402 -9.02 14.39 56.27
CA SER A 402 -8.94 15.74 55.71
C SER A 402 -10.22 16.22 55.00
N LYS A 403 -11.33 15.48 55.07
CA LYS A 403 -12.64 15.97 54.64
C LYS A 403 -13.32 16.65 55.84
N PRO A 404 -13.41 17.98 55.91
CA PRO A 404 -14.32 18.62 56.85
C PRO A 404 -15.76 18.24 56.47
N ASN A 405 -16.61 18.05 57.49
CA ASN A 405 -18.06 17.92 57.32
C ASN A 405 -18.65 19.16 56.64
#